data_AF-A0A966US62-F1
#
_entry.id   AF-A0A966US62-F1
#
_cell.length_a   1.000
_cell.length_b   1.000
_cell.length_c   1.000
_cell.angle_alpha   90.00
_cell.angle_beta   90.00
_cell.angle_gamma   90.00
#
_symmetry.space_group_name_H-M   'P 1'
#
loop_
_entity.id
_entity.type
_entity.pdbx_description
1 polymer ?
#
loop_
_entity_poly.entity_id
_entity_poly.type
_entity_poly.pdbx_seq_one_letter_code
_entity_poly.pdbx_strand_id
1 'polypeptide(L)'
;MEVVEEKALSGSGKEDLAKRILRARRRLSSLRQALRPQREVISRLARGESKIVRALMLPYFRDVQDALTRVDERLQGCNDRMMVAFDVYTNRSAHEANEGIKVLTALTAVTIPPVVVGSWYGMNFRHMPELDHPHGYLTLMGITLAMMLGMGLWLKFKRWF
;
A
#
# COMPACT_ATOMS: atom_id res chain seq x y z
N MET A 1 -9.97 -18.74 0.70
CA MET A 1 -9.70 -17.29 0.67
C MET A 1 -9.60 -16.71 2.08
N GLU A 2 -10.34 -17.23 3.08
CA GLU A 2 -10.27 -16.80 4.50
C GLU A 2 -8.88 -16.91 5.16
N VAL A 3 -8.09 -17.94 4.84
CA VAL A 3 -6.76 -18.14 5.47
C VAL A 3 -5.74 -17.04 5.08
N VAL A 4 -6.06 -16.21 4.08
CA VAL A 4 -5.20 -15.09 3.66
C VAL A 4 -5.52 -13.81 4.47
N GLU A 5 -6.76 -13.66 4.96
CA GLU A 5 -7.16 -12.49 5.76
C GLU A 5 -6.67 -12.59 7.20
N GLU A 6 -6.77 -13.75 7.83
CA GLU A 6 -6.43 -13.92 9.26
C GLU A 6 -4.92 -13.76 9.54
N LYS A 7 -4.07 -14.11 8.58
CA LYS A 7 -2.61 -13.96 8.71
C LYS A 7 -2.09 -12.55 8.43
N ALA A 8 -2.89 -11.67 7.81
CA ALA A 8 -2.48 -10.30 7.50
C ALA A 8 -2.48 -9.39 8.75
N LEU A 9 -3.16 -9.79 9.83
CA LEU A 9 -3.40 -8.95 11.01
C LEU A 9 -2.34 -9.08 12.12
N SER A 10 -1.44 -10.06 12.05
CA SER A 10 -0.30 -10.14 12.97
C SER A 10 0.93 -9.53 12.30
N GLY A 11 1.72 -8.72 12.99
CA GLY A 11 2.85 -7.93 12.43
C GLY A 11 3.94 -8.72 11.68
N SER A 12 3.88 -10.06 11.66
CA SER A 12 4.71 -10.96 10.85
C SER A 12 4.12 -11.26 9.45
N GLY A 13 2.85 -10.93 9.23
CA GLY A 13 2.09 -11.21 8.00
C GLY A 13 2.52 -10.38 6.80
N LYS A 14 3.03 -9.16 6.99
CA LYS A 14 3.37 -8.26 5.87
C LYS A 14 4.54 -8.79 5.04
N GLU A 15 5.60 -9.26 5.71
CA GLU A 15 6.72 -9.90 5.03
C GLU A 15 6.35 -11.27 4.44
N ASP A 16 5.52 -12.04 5.13
CA ASP A 16 5.10 -13.36 4.68
C ASP A 16 4.20 -13.28 3.43
N LEU A 17 3.32 -12.28 3.35
CA LEU A 17 2.49 -12.00 2.17
C LEU A 17 3.35 -11.62 0.95
N ALA A 18 4.31 -10.70 1.11
CA ALA A 18 5.21 -10.32 0.02
C ALA A 18 6.02 -11.54 -0.47
N LYS A 19 6.53 -12.38 0.45
CA LYS A 19 7.25 -13.63 0.13
C LYS A 19 6.35 -14.65 -0.56
N ARG A 20 5.07 -14.75 -0.19
CA ARG A 20 4.08 -15.63 -0.84
C ARG A 20 3.76 -15.17 -2.26
N ILE A 21 3.58 -13.86 -2.46
CA ILE A 21 3.36 -13.25 -3.77
C ILE A 21 4.58 -13.51 -4.67
N LEU A 22 5.79 -13.24 -4.19
CA LEU A 22 7.00 -13.49 -4.99
C LEU A 22 7.15 -14.97 -5.38
N ARG A 23 6.83 -15.90 -4.46
CA ARG A 23 6.84 -17.35 -4.73
C ARG A 23 5.81 -17.76 -5.78
N ALA A 24 4.57 -17.27 -5.69
CA ALA A 24 3.54 -17.58 -6.68
C ALA A 24 3.87 -16.98 -8.06
N ARG A 25 4.43 -15.77 -8.12
CA ARG A 25 4.94 -15.16 -9.37
C ARG A 25 6.03 -16.01 -10.01
N ARG A 26 6.99 -16.50 -9.23
CA ARG A 26 8.05 -17.40 -9.73
C ARG A 26 7.45 -18.68 -10.32
N ARG A 27 6.48 -19.31 -9.64
CA ARG A 27 5.80 -20.53 -10.15
C ARG A 27 5.07 -20.28 -11.46
N LEU A 28 4.31 -19.18 -11.56
CA LEU A 28 3.62 -18.77 -12.79
C LEU A 28 4.61 -18.55 -13.94
N SER A 29 5.72 -17.86 -13.67
CA SER A 29 6.77 -17.61 -14.65
C SER A 29 7.45 -18.90 -15.11
N SER A 30 7.77 -19.81 -14.20
CA SER A 30 8.37 -21.12 -14.53
C SER A 30 7.43 -21.97 -15.38
N LEU A 31 6.14 -21.99 -15.06
CA LEU A 31 5.14 -22.70 -15.86
C LEU A 31 5.05 -22.13 -17.28
N ARG A 32 5.06 -20.80 -17.41
CA ARG A 32 5.05 -20.12 -18.72
C ARG A 32 6.30 -20.42 -19.54
N GLN A 33 7.47 -20.45 -18.89
CA GLN A 33 8.73 -20.80 -19.53
C GLN A 33 8.76 -22.25 -20.02
N ALA A 34 8.13 -23.18 -19.29
CA ALA A 34 7.95 -24.56 -19.72
C ALA A 34 6.91 -24.72 -20.85
N LEU A 35 5.89 -23.86 -20.89
CA LEU A 35 4.83 -23.89 -21.91
C LEU A 35 5.32 -23.45 -23.30
N ARG A 36 6.25 -22.49 -23.35
CA ARG A 36 6.80 -21.94 -24.61
C ARG A 36 7.35 -23.01 -25.58
N PRO A 37 8.30 -23.87 -25.19
CA PRO A 37 8.84 -24.88 -26.11
C PRO A 37 7.76 -25.91 -26.52
N GLN A 38 6.83 -26.26 -25.63
CA GLN A 38 5.72 -27.15 -25.95
C GLN A 38 4.82 -26.56 -27.03
N ARG A 39 4.52 -25.26 -26.94
CA ARG A 39 3.73 -24.55 -27.96
C ARG A 39 4.44 -24.53 -29.31
N GLU A 40 5.76 -24.34 -29.32
CA GLU A 40 6.53 -24.37 -30.57
C GLU A 40 6.50 -25.75 -31.22
N VAL A 41 6.73 -26.82 -30.46
CA VAL A 41 6.67 -28.21 -30.95
C VAL A 41 5.28 -28.53 -31.50
N ILE A 42 4.22 -28.21 -30.76
CA ILE A 42 2.85 -28.46 -31.21
C ILE A 42 2.49 -27.61 -32.43
N SER A 43 2.99 -26.38 -32.54
CA SER A 43 2.78 -25.57 -33.76
C SER A 43 3.41 -26.18 -34.99
N ARG A 44 4.59 -26.81 -34.88
CA ARG A 44 5.25 -27.51 -35.99
C ARG A 44 4.47 -28.77 -36.39
N LEU A 45 3.96 -29.52 -35.40
CA LEU A 45 3.12 -30.71 -35.63
C LEU A 45 1.78 -30.33 -36.28
N ALA A 46 1.16 -29.23 -35.85
CA ALA A 46 -0.10 -28.71 -36.39
C ALA A 46 0.04 -28.16 -37.82
N ARG A 47 1.25 -27.78 -38.25
CA ARG A 47 1.56 -27.37 -39.64
C ARG A 47 1.88 -28.54 -40.56
N GLY A 48 1.99 -29.76 -40.03
CA GLY A 48 2.30 -30.94 -40.82
C GLY A 48 3.76 -31.02 -41.28
N GLU A 49 4.67 -30.32 -40.60
CA GLU A 49 6.12 -30.33 -40.92
C GLU A 49 6.79 -31.68 -40.63
N SER A 50 6.12 -32.59 -39.92
CA SER A 50 6.62 -33.91 -39.57
C SER A 50 6.00 -34.99 -40.47
N LYS A 51 6.85 -35.75 -41.18
CA LYS A 51 6.44 -36.93 -41.97
C LYS A 51 5.85 -38.07 -41.13
N ILE A 52 6.02 -38.01 -39.80
CA ILE A 52 5.51 -39.00 -38.85
C ILE A 52 4.01 -38.77 -38.57
N VAL A 53 3.53 -37.54 -38.75
CA VAL A 53 2.14 -37.17 -38.44
C VAL A 53 1.24 -37.37 -39.64
N ARG A 54 0.22 -38.22 -39.48
CA ARG A 54 -0.84 -38.42 -40.47
C ARG A 54 -1.68 -37.13 -40.60
N ALA A 55 -2.04 -36.76 -41.83
CA ALA A 55 -2.86 -35.56 -42.09
C ALA A 55 -4.20 -35.55 -41.32
N LEU A 56 -4.78 -36.73 -41.05
CA LEU A 56 -6.00 -36.86 -40.25
C LEU A 56 -5.85 -36.37 -38.80
N MET A 57 -4.62 -36.33 -38.26
CA MET A 57 -4.34 -35.90 -36.89
C MET A 57 -4.12 -34.40 -36.74
N LEU A 58 -3.99 -33.65 -37.86
CA LEU A 58 -3.77 -32.19 -37.85
C LEU A 58 -4.83 -31.39 -37.04
N PRO A 59 -6.14 -31.71 -37.11
CA PRO A 59 -7.15 -31.01 -36.32
C PRO A 59 -6.95 -31.16 -34.81
N TYR A 60 -6.51 -32.34 -34.35
CA TYR A 60 -6.24 -32.59 -32.94
C TYR A 60 -5.05 -31.77 -32.45
N PHE A 61 -3.97 -31.66 -33.24
CA PHE A 61 -2.83 -30.80 -32.88
C PHE A 61 -3.21 -29.31 -32.84
N ARG A 62 -4.12 -28.86 -33.72
CA ARG A 62 -4.66 -27.50 -33.67
C ARG A 62 -5.46 -27.24 -32.39
N ASP A 63 -6.31 -28.17 -31.97
CA ASP A 63 -7.06 -28.00 -30.72
C ASP A 63 -6.14 -27.95 -29.49
N VAL A 64 -5.07 -28.76 -29.47
CA VAL A 64 -4.06 -28.67 -28.40
C VAL A 64 -3.29 -27.34 -28.46
N GLN A 65 -2.96 -26.84 -29.66
CA GLN A 65 -2.34 -25.52 -29.83
C GLN A 65 -3.24 -24.41 -29.28
N ASP A 66 -4.54 -24.46 -29.56
CA ASP A 66 -5.51 -23.50 -29.04
C ASP A 66 -5.66 -23.61 -27.52
N ALA A 67 -5.65 -24.84 -26.98
CA ALA A 67 -5.66 -25.07 -25.54
C ALA A 67 -4.44 -24.47 -24.85
N LEU A 68 -3.24 -24.65 -25.40
CA LEU A 68 -2.00 -24.05 -24.89
C LEU A 68 -2.06 -22.52 -24.93
N THR A 69 -2.64 -21.94 -25.98
CA THR A 69 -2.80 -20.50 -26.12
C THR A 69 -3.76 -19.96 -25.05
N ARG A 70 -4.91 -20.61 -24.83
CA ARG A 70 -5.85 -20.26 -23.76
C ARG A 70 -5.21 -20.35 -22.37
N VAL A 71 -4.30 -21.31 -22.14
CA VAL A 71 -3.58 -21.43 -20.87
C VAL A 71 -2.58 -20.29 -20.70
N ASP A 72 -1.81 -19.90 -21.73
CA ASP A 72 -0.87 -18.77 -21.66
C ASP A 72 -1.58 -17.46 -21.32
N GLU A 73 -2.73 -17.20 -21.96
CA GLU A 73 -3.58 -16.03 -21.68
C GLU A 73 -4.09 -16.01 -20.23
N ARG A 74 -4.54 -17.16 -19.72
CA ARG A 74 -4.97 -17.29 -18.31
C ARG A 74 -3.82 -17.05 -17.34
N LEU A 75 -2.63 -17.55 -17.64
CA LEU A 75 -1.43 -17.34 -16.82
C LEU A 75 -1.03 -15.86 -16.80
N GLN A 76 -1.12 -15.19 -17.95
CA GLN A 76 -0.87 -13.76 -18.05
C GLN A 76 -1.89 -12.95 -17.24
N GLY A 77 -3.20 -13.22 -17.41
CA GLY A 77 -4.23 -12.55 -16.62
C GLY A 77 -4.10 -12.78 -15.11
N CYS A 78 -3.63 -13.95 -14.70
CA CYS A 78 -3.33 -14.22 -13.29
C CYS A 78 -2.16 -13.37 -12.78
N ASN A 79 -1.09 -13.24 -13.57
CA ASN A 79 0.06 -12.40 -13.23
C ASN A 79 -0.33 -10.93 -13.11
N ASP A 80 -1.12 -10.42 -14.06
CA ASP A 80 -1.56 -9.02 -14.06
C ASP A 80 -2.43 -8.71 -12.83
N ARG A 81 -3.41 -9.57 -12.52
CA ARG A 81 -4.26 -9.44 -11.31
C ARG A 81 -3.43 -9.48 -10.03
N MET A 82 -2.42 -10.33 -10.00
CA MET A 82 -1.53 -10.47 -8.85
C MET A 82 -0.66 -9.22 -8.65
N MET A 83 -0.21 -8.58 -9.72
CA MET A 83 0.55 -7.34 -9.66
C MET A 83 -0.32 -6.18 -9.17
N VAL A 84 -1.55 -6.05 -9.69
CA VAL A 84 -2.54 -5.08 -9.20
C VAL A 84 -2.82 -5.26 -7.71
N ALA A 85 -3.03 -6.51 -7.26
CA ALA A 85 -3.28 -6.79 -5.85
C ALA A 85 -2.07 -6.41 -4.96
N PHE A 86 -0.85 -6.64 -5.44
CA PHE A 86 0.36 -6.24 -4.73
C PHE A 86 0.50 -4.72 -4.63
N ASP A 87 0.22 -3.99 -5.72
CA ASP A 87 0.27 -2.53 -5.74
C ASP A 87 -0.81 -1.91 -4.84
N VAL A 88 -2.00 -2.48 -4.78
CA VAL A 88 -3.04 -2.05 -3.82
C VAL A 88 -2.59 -2.28 -2.38
N TYR A 89 -1.95 -3.43 -2.12
CA TYR A 89 -1.45 -3.76 -0.78
C TYR A 89 -0.32 -2.81 -0.32
N THR A 90 0.64 -2.50 -1.20
CA THR A 90 1.72 -1.55 -0.87
C THR A 90 1.20 -0.14 -0.69
N ASN A 91 0.27 0.32 -1.54
CA ASN A 91 -0.39 1.62 -1.37
C ASN A 91 -1.14 1.72 -0.05
N ARG A 92 -1.90 0.67 0.33
CA ARG A 92 -2.59 0.64 1.63
C ARG A 92 -1.62 0.74 2.80
N SER A 93 -0.50 0.03 2.74
CA SER A 93 0.53 0.13 3.79
C SER A 93 1.19 1.51 3.86
N ALA A 94 1.35 2.20 2.73
CA ALA A 94 1.85 3.58 2.70
C ALA A 94 0.82 4.57 3.29
N HIS A 95 -0.47 4.33 3.05
CA HIS A 95 -1.54 5.11 3.67
C HIS A 95 -1.55 4.98 5.19
N GLU A 96 -1.42 3.77 5.73
CA GLU A 96 -1.30 3.53 7.18
C GLU A 96 -0.10 4.26 7.80
N ALA A 97 1.06 4.23 7.12
CA ALA A 97 2.25 4.95 7.59
C ALA A 97 2.04 6.48 7.61
N ASN A 98 1.40 7.02 6.57
CA ASN A 98 1.06 8.44 6.51
C ASN A 98 0.04 8.85 7.58
N GLU A 99 -0.86 7.94 7.97
CA GLU A 99 -1.81 8.18 9.05
C GLU A 99 -1.11 8.32 10.41
N GLY A 100 -0.12 7.47 10.69
CA GLY A 100 0.71 7.61 11.90
C GLY A 100 1.44 8.96 12.00
N ILE A 101 2.00 9.45 10.89
CA ILE A 101 2.67 10.76 10.84
C ILE A 101 1.67 11.90 11.08
N LYS A 102 0.44 11.79 10.56
CA LYS A 102 -0.61 12.78 10.82
C LYS A 102 -0.97 12.87 12.29
N VAL A 103 -1.08 11.74 12.98
CA VAL A 103 -1.36 11.69 14.43
C VAL A 103 -0.25 12.38 15.22
N LEU A 104 1.01 12.06 14.94
CA LEU A 104 2.14 12.69 15.63
C LEU A 104 2.19 14.20 15.36
N THR A 105 2.01 14.61 14.10
CA THR A 105 2.00 16.03 13.70
C THR A 105 0.85 16.79 14.36
N ALA A 106 -0.34 16.18 14.46
CA ALA A 106 -1.48 16.78 15.13
C ALA A 106 -1.23 16.97 16.63
N LEU A 107 -0.66 15.96 17.31
CA LEU A 107 -0.28 16.06 18.71
C LEU A 107 0.75 17.18 18.93
N THR A 108 1.77 17.25 18.09
CA THR A 108 2.78 18.32 18.15
C THR A 108 2.17 19.70 17.89
N ALA A 109 1.31 19.85 16.87
CA ALA A 109 0.68 21.12 16.52
C ALA A 109 -0.20 21.69 17.65
N VAL A 110 -0.90 20.82 18.39
CA VAL A 110 -1.71 21.23 19.56
C VAL A 110 -0.82 21.54 20.77
N THR A 111 0.34 20.88 20.90
CA THR A 111 1.26 21.02 22.05
C THR A 111 2.23 22.20 21.91
N ILE A 112 2.54 22.68 20.70
CA ILE A 112 3.49 23.79 20.51
C ILE A 112 3.02 25.11 21.16
N PRO A 113 1.78 25.60 20.95
CA PRO A 113 1.33 26.88 21.52
C PRO A 113 1.50 27.02 23.04
N PRO A 114 1.09 26.07 23.90
CA PRO A 114 1.30 26.19 25.34
C PRO A 114 2.77 26.09 25.72
N VAL A 115 3.58 25.29 25.01
CA VAL A 115 5.01 25.12 25.29
C VAL A 115 5.75 26.42 25.01
N VAL A 116 5.41 27.10 23.92
CA VAL A 116 5.99 28.42 23.59
C VAL A 116 5.62 29.45 24.65
N VAL A 117 4.35 29.51 25.08
CA VAL A 117 3.94 30.48 26.12
C VAL A 117 4.53 30.15 27.48
N GLY A 118 4.56 28.87 27.87
CA GLY A 118 5.23 28.43 29.10
C GLY A 118 6.73 28.74 29.08
N SER A 119 7.39 28.55 27.92
CA SER A 119 8.80 28.89 27.75
C SER A 119 9.05 30.39 27.80
N TRP A 120 8.20 31.20 27.17
CA TRP A 120 8.31 32.67 27.16
C TRP A 120 8.20 33.24 28.57
N TYR A 121 7.24 32.75 29.36
CA TYR A 121 7.05 33.17 30.75
C TYR A 121 8.04 32.53 31.73
N GLY A 122 8.72 31.45 31.34
CA GLY A 122 9.84 30.88 32.09
C GLY A 122 11.13 31.72 31.98
N MET A 123 11.17 32.73 31.12
CA MET A 123 12.31 33.64 30.99
C MET A 123 12.30 34.66 32.14
N ASN A 124 13.34 34.68 32.97
CA ASN A 124 13.50 35.60 34.11
C ASN A 124 13.78 37.06 33.69
N PHE A 125 12.88 37.69 32.93
CA PHE A 125 12.99 39.11 32.60
C PHE A 125 12.35 39.98 33.70
N ARG A 126 13.13 40.94 34.22
CA ARG A 126 12.79 41.80 35.37
C ARG A 126 11.76 42.90 35.05
N HIS A 127 11.46 43.14 33.78
CA HIS A 127 10.47 44.13 33.31
C HIS A 127 9.60 43.50 32.20
N MET A 128 8.57 42.77 32.59
CA MET A 128 7.49 42.37 31.69
C MET A 128 6.26 43.24 31.99
N PRO A 129 5.87 44.19 31.11
CA PRO A 129 4.72 45.08 31.35
C PRO A 129 3.38 44.33 31.43
N GLU A 130 3.34 43.05 31.02
CA GLU A 130 2.17 42.16 31.08
C GLU A 130 1.91 41.59 32.49
N LEU A 131 2.92 41.60 33.38
CA LEU A 131 2.84 41.05 34.74
C LEU A 131 2.20 42.01 35.77
N ASP A 132 2.26 43.32 35.52
CA ASP A 132 1.68 44.35 36.39
C ASP A 132 0.15 44.48 36.24
N HIS A 133 -0.45 43.81 35.26
CA HIS A 133 -1.90 43.84 35.05
C HIS A 133 -2.60 42.77 35.90
N PRO A 134 -3.60 43.11 36.76
CA PRO A 134 -4.25 42.17 37.67
C PRO A 134 -5.01 41.01 36.98
N HIS A 135 -5.21 41.10 35.66
CA HIS A 135 -5.84 40.06 34.84
C HIS A 135 -4.93 39.52 33.74
N GLY A 136 -3.67 39.96 33.65
CA GLY A 136 -2.74 39.61 32.56
C GLY A 136 -2.60 38.09 32.38
N TYR A 137 -2.43 37.39 33.50
CA TYR A 137 -2.38 35.92 33.55
C TYR A 137 -3.64 35.25 33.00
N LEU A 138 -4.83 35.76 33.36
CA LEU A 138 -6.11 35.20 32.92
C LEU A 138 -6.37 35.44 31.43
N THR A 139 -6.05 36.64 30.92
CA THR A 139 -6.17 36.97 29.49
C THR A 139 -5.23 36.13 28.63
N LEU A 140 -3.99 35.91 29.05
CA LEU A 140 -3.04 35.07 28.31
C LEU A 140 -3.43 33.58 28.32
N MET A 141 -3.91 33.08 29.46
CA MET A 141 -4.45 31.74 29.55
C MET A 141 -5.65 31.58 28.61
N GLY A 142 -6.50 32.60 28.50
CA GLY A 142 -7.59 32.65 27.53
C GLY A 142 -7.12 32.63 26.07
N ILE A 143 -6.11 33.44 25.72
CA ILE A 143 -5.55 33.51 24.36
C ILE A 143 -4.88 32.20 23.96
N THR A 144 -4.08 31.60 24.85
CA THR A 144 -3.43 30.31 24.59
C THR A 144 -4.43 29.17 24.43
N LEU A 145 -5.45 29.12 25.29
CA LEU A 145 -6.52 28.14 25.18
C LEU A 145 -7.35 28.34 23.91
N ALA A 146 -7.64 29.60 23.53
CA ALA A 146 -8.32 29.92 22.27
C ALA A 146 -7.48 29.52 21.05
N MET A 147 -6.15 29.72 21.09
CA MET A 147 -5.24 29.34 20.01
C MET A 147 -5.13 27.81 19.88
N MET A 148 -5.06 27.08 20.99
CA MET A 148 -5.17 25.62 21.01
C MET A 148 -6.49 25.12 20.42
N LEU A 149 -7.62 25.66 20.90
CA LEU A 149 -8.95 25.27 20.44
C LEU A 149 -9.13 25.61 18.95
N GLY A 150 -8.66 26.78 18.51
CA GLY A 150 -8.67 27.18 17.11
C GLY A 150 -7.87 26.23 16.22
N MET A 151 -6.65 25.86 16.64
CA MET A 151 -5.80 24.90 15.93
C MET A 151 -6.45 23.50 15.88
N GLY A 152 -7.00 23.03 17.00
CA GLY A 152 -7.70 21.75 17.08
C GLY A 152 -8.97 21.70 16.22
N LEU A 153 -9.78 22.77 16.23
CA LEU A 153 -10.97 22.90 15.39
C LEU A 153 -10.59 22.96 13.90
N TRP A 154 -9.53 23.69 13.55
CA TRP A 154 -9.05 23.76 12.16
C TRP A 154 -8.56 22.41 11.64
N LEU A 155 -7.82 21.65 12.47
CA LEU A 155 -7.38 20.27 12.15
C LEU A 155 -8.58 19.32 11.96
N LYS A 156 -9.62 19.45 12.79
CA LYS A 156 -10.87 18.68 12.68
C LYS A 156 -11.66 19.05 11.42
N PHE A 157 -11.77 20.35 11.09
CA PHE A 157 -12.52 20.82 9.92
C PHE A 157 -11.88 20.42 8.59
N LYS A 158 -10.54 20.35 8.55
CA LYS A 158 -9.78 19.98 7.35
C LYS A 158 -9.77 18.47 7.06
N ARG A 159 -10.52 17.65 7.82
CA ARG A 159 -10.57 16.18 7.70
C ARG A 159 -9.18 15.54 7.69
N TRP A 160 -8.26 16.10 8.47
CA TRP A 160 -7.00 15.42 8.79
C TRP A 160 -7.22 14.28 9.81
N PHE A 161 -8.41 14.23 10.38
CA PHE A 161 -9.06 13.12 11.09
C PHE A 161 -10.25 12.59 10.27
#